data_AF-A0A2S9PVD3-F1
#
_entry.id   AF-A0A2S9PVD3-F1
#
_cell.length_a   1.000
_cell.length_b   1.000
_cell.length_c   1.000
_cell.angle_alpha   90.00
_cell.angle_beta   90.00
_cell.angle_gamma   90.00
#
_symmetry.space_group_name_H-M   'P 1'
#
loop_
_entity.id
_entity.type
_entity.pdbx_description
1 polymer ?
#
loop_
_entity_poly.entity_id
_entity_poly.type
_entity_poly.pdbx_seq_one_letter_code
_entity_poly.pdbx_strand_id
1 'polypeptide(L)'
;MSATARRTRRRALATELRTRRRENRAHRDATTRVKVSDFLISVGMPEDDVDRYGSWAGRKIVSEYRAAHFGHEPRKTRKRTKPCKGYPNGRWIKVNVYRADDPALIAGARKYNRTAPYVTEYAPAA
;
A
#
# COMPACT_ATOMS: atom_id res chain seq x y z
N MET A 1 19.84 -37.10 -1.53
CA MET A 1 19.24 -36.31 -2.64
C MET A 1 20.02 -36.53 -3.94
N SER A 2 19.34 -36.98 -5.01
CA SER A 2 19.97 -37.19 -6.32
C SER A 2 20.43 -35.89 -6.99
N ALA A 3 21.33 -35.99 -7.97
CA ALA A 3 21.79 -34.85 -8.78
C ALA A 3 20.61 -34.16 -9.50
N THR A 4 19.65 -34.93 -10.00
CA THR A 4 18.41 -34.46 -10.63
C THR A 4 17.54 -33.66 -9.65
N ALA A 5 17.38 -34.12 -8.41
CA ALA A 5 16.64 -33.40 -7.37
C ALA A 5 17.29 -32.05 -7.02
N ARG A 6 18.62 -32.01 -6.92
CA ARG A 6 19.37 -30.76 -6.70
C ARG A 6 19.22 -29.77 -7.85
N ARG A 7 19.27 -30.23 -9.11
CA ARG A 7 19.12 -29.40 -10.30
C ARG A 7 17.71 -28.81 -10.40
N THR A 8 16.69 -29.60 -10.09
CA THR A 8 15.28 -29.17 -10.08
C THR A 8 15.02 -28.12 -9.01
N ARG A 9 15.51 -28.35 -7.77
CA ARG A 9 15.39 -27.37 -6.67
C ARG A 9 16.05 -26.04 -7.00
N ARG A 10 17.27 -26.05 -7.57
CA ARG A 10 17.95 -24.82 -8.03
C ARG A 10 17.15 -24.07 -9.09
N ARG A 11 16.53 -24.77 -10.05
CA ARG A 11 15.68 -24.16 -11.08
C ARG A 11 14.41 -23.53 -10.49
N ALA A 12 13.77 -24.20 -9.54
CA ALA A 12 12.59 -23.67 -8.85
C ALA A 12 12.94 -22.39 -8.08
N LEU A 13 13.99 -22.41 -7.27
CA LEU A 13 14.48 -21.23 -6.54
C LEU A 13 14.87 -20.08 -7.47
N ALA A 14 15.53 -20.38 -8.60
CA ALA A 14 15.88 -19.36 -9.57
C ALA A 14 14.64 -18.73 -10.25
N THR A 15 13.61 -19.54 -10.50
CA THR A 15 12.34 -19.07 -11.06
C THR A 15 11.59 -18.18 -10.07
N GLU A 16 11.55 -18.58 -8.81
CA GLU A 16 11.00 -17.79 -7.72
C GLU A 16 11.72 -16.44 -7.59
N LEU A 17 13.06 -16.44 -7.58
CA LEU A 17 13.85 -15.20 -7.54
C LEU A 17 13.61 -14.29 -8.75
N ARG A 18 13.47 -14.85 -9.95
CA ARG A 18 13.16 -14.07 -11.17
C ARG A 18 11.76 -13.47 -11.11
N THR A 19 10.78 -14.24 -10.65
CA THR A 19 9.39 -13.79 -10.47
C THR A 19 9.35 -12.62 -9.48
N ARG A 20 9.97 -12.79 -8.30
CA ARG A 20 10.14 -11.72 -7.31
C ARG A 20 10.81 -10.49 -7.92
N ARG A 21 11.90 -10.64 -8.71
CA ARG A 21 12.59 -9.51 -9.36
C ARG A 21 11.73 -8.80 -10.42
N ARG A 22 10.82 -9.52 -11.10
CA ARG A 22 9.90 -8.95 -12.10
C ARG A 22 8.79 -8.15 -11.42
N GLU A 23 8.17 -8.71 -10.39
CA GLU A 23 7.19 -8.03 -9.55
C GLU A 23 7.79 -6.76 -8.93
N ASN A 24 9.02 -6.85 -8.43
CA ASN A 24 9.78 -5.71 -7.91
C ASN A 24 9.97 -4.56 -8.90
N ARG A 25 10.06 -4.85 -10.20
CA ARG A 25 10.15 -3.81 -11.25
C ARG A 25 8.77 -3.20 -11.53
N ALA A 26 7.74 -4.04 -11.66
CA ALA A 26 6.36 -3.57 -11.83
C ALA A 26 5.90 -2.64 -10.68
N HIS A 27 6.31 -2.92 -9.44
CA HIS A 27 6.04 -2.03 -8.30
C HIS A 27 6.72 -0.67 -8.38
N ARG A 28 7.84 -0.52 -9.12
CA ARG A 28 8.58 0.75 -9.25
C ARG A 28 8.04 1.64 -10.36
N ASP A 29 7.47 1.07 -11.42
CA ASP A 29 7.13 1.80 -12.64
C ASP A 29 5.66 2.22 -12.76
N ALA A 30 4.80 1.87 -11.79
CA ALA A 30 3.41 2.32 -11.81
C ALA A 30 3.30 3.86 -11.81
N THR A 31 2.69 4.43 -12.85
CA THR A 31 2.48 5.88 -13.03
C THR A 31 1.41 6.44 -12.09
N THR A 32 0.40 5.64 -11.76
CA THR A 32 -0.71 6.06 -10.89
C THR A 32 -0.53 5.48 -9.49
N ARG A 33 -0.09 6.32 -8.55
CA ARG A 33 -0.02 5.96 -7.13
C ARG A 33 -0.86 6.89 -6.28
N VAL A 34 -1.55 6.31 -5.30
CA VAL A 34 -2.43 7.04 -4.39
C VAL A 34 -1.87 7.00 -2.97
N LYS A 35 -2.09 8.08 -2.23
CA LYS A 35 -1.88 8.12 -0.78
C LYS A 35 -3.11 7.53 -0.09
N VAL A 36 -2.94 7.06 1.15
CA VAL A 36 -4.08 6.59 1.95
C VAL A 36 -5.16 7.66 2.10
N SER A 37 -4.78 8.92 2.31
CA SER A 37 -5.75 10.03 2.40
C SER A 37 -6.59 10.16 1.13
N ASP A 38 -5.92 10.08 -0.02
CA ASP A 38 -6.55 10.30 -1.32
C ASP A 38 -7.51 9.15 -1.65
N PHE A 39 -7.12 7.91 -1.28
CA PHE A 39 -8.00 6.73 -1.32
C PHE A 39 -9.21 6.86 -0.39
N LEU A 40 -9.02 7.22 0.87
CA LEU A 40 -10.13 7.33 1.84
C LEU A 40 -11.16 8.40 1.43
N ILE A 41 -10.69 9.52 0.88
CA ILE A 41 -11.57 10.54 0.30
C ILE A 41 -12.36 9.96 -0.89
N SER A 42 -11.69 9.21 -1.78
CA SER A 42 -12.34 8.63 -2.96
C SER A 42 -13.45 7.62 -2.64
N VAL A 43 -13.37 6.93 -1.49
CA VAL A 43 -14.41 6.02 -1.00
C VAL A 43 -15.48 6.71 -0.13
N GLY A 44 -15.49 8.05 -0.11
CA GLY A 44 -16.53 8.86 0.54
C GLY A 44 -16.30 9.16 2.02
N MET A 45 -15.10 8.94 2.56
CA MET A 45 -14.80 9.32 3.94
C MET A 45 -14.66 10.85 4.06
N PRO A 46 -15.35 11.51 5.01
CA PRO A 46 -15.22 12.95 5.22
C PRO A 46 -13.78 13.38 5.52
N GLU A 47 -13.35 14.54 4.99
CA GLU A 47 -11.95 14.99 5.12
C GLU A 47 -11.48 15.12 6.57
N ASP A 48 -12.34 15.61 7.48
CA ASP A 48 -12.02 15.75 8.90
C ASP A 48 -11.74 14.40 9.56
N ASP A 49 -12.51 13.38 9.17
CA ASP A 49 -12.31 12.01 9.61
C ASP A 49 -11.05 11.40 8.99
N VAL A 50 -10.75 11.71 7.73
CA VAL A 50 -9.50 11.29 7.07
C VAL A 50 -8.28 11.86 7.80
N ASP A 51 -8.32 13.13 8.20
CA ASP A 51 -7.22 13.77 8.94
C ASP A 51 -7.04 13.14 10.34
N ARG A 52 -8.15 12.78 11.01
CA ARG A 52 -8.12 12.17 12.35
C ARG A 52 -7.71 10.69 12.33
N TYR A 53 -8.18 9.95 11.35
CA TYR A 53 -8.16 8.48 11.35
C TYR A 53 -7.29 7.86 10.25
N GLY A 54 -6.90 8.62 9.23
CA GLY A 54 -6.15 8.12 8.07
C GLY A 54 -4.78 7.55 8.43
N SER A 55 -4.12 8.07 9.46
CA SER A 55 -2.83 7.53 9.94
C SER A 55 -2.98 6.13 10.56
N TRP A 56 -4.08 5.87 11.26
CA TRP A 56 -4.40 4.58 11.86
C TRP A 56 -4.78 3.55 10.81
N ALA A 57 -5.63 3.95 9.85
CA ALA A 57 -5.95 3.14 8.68
C ALA A 57 -4.68 2.77 7.90
N GLY A 58 -3.78 3.73 7.70
CA GLY A 58 -2.51 3.52 7.02
C GLY A 58 -1.64 2.43 7.67
N ARG A 59 -1.66 2.28 9.00
CA ARG A 59 -0.93 1.20 9.69
C ARG A 59 -1.48 -0.18 9.33
N LYS A 60 -2.81 -0.32 9.22
CA LYS A 60 -3.45 -1.58 8.83
C LYS A 60 -3.18 -1.91 7.36
N ILE A 61 -3.25 -0.91 6.48
CA ILE A 61 -2.91 -1.06 5.06
C ILE A 61 -1.45 -1.49 4.87
N VAL A 62 -0.49 -0.94 5.62
CA VAL A 62 0.92 -1.40 5.56
C VAL A 62 1.04 -2.88 5.93
N SER A 63 0.31 -3.32 6.95
CA SER A 63 0.32 -4.73 7.36
C SER A 63 -0.19 -5.64 6.24
N GLU A 64 -1.32 -5.29 5.63
CA GLU A 64 -1.87 -6.06 4.50
C GLU A 64 -0.97 -6.02 3.27
N TYR A 65 -0.34 -4.87 3.00
CA TYR A 65 0.59 -4.74 1.88
C TYR A 65 1.79 -5.66 2.07
N ARG A 66 2.37 -5.70 3.27
CA ARG A 66 3.46 -6.62 3.58
C ARG A 66 3.01 -8.08 3.42
N ALA A 67 1.79 -8.42 3.84
CA ALA A 67 1.26 -9.78 3.65
C ALA A 67 1.08 -10.14 2.17
N ALA A 68 0.51 -9.24 1.37
CA ALA A 68 0.25 -9.44 -0.06
C ALA A 68 1.52 -9.45 -0.92
N HIS A 69 2.56 -8.72 -0.50
CA HIS A 69 3.78 -8.50 -1.26
C HIS A 69 5.01 -9.09 -0.57
N PHE A 70 4.90 -10.29 0.00
CA PHE A 70 6.04 -11.08 0.53
C PHE A 70 6.95 -10.33 1.52
N GLY A 71 6.37 -9.49 2.37
CA GLY A 71 7.06 -8.69 3.38
C GLY A 71 7.62 -7.36 2.88
N HIS A 72 7.33 -6.98 1.63
CA HIS A 72 7.82 -5.72 1.07
C HIS A 72 7.20 -4.48 1.73
N GLU A 73 8.00 -3.43 1.85
CA GLU A 73 7.55 -2.13 2.34
C GLU A 73 6.92 -1.32 1.20
N PRO A 74 5.79 -0.64 1.43
CA PRO A 74 5.23 0.30 0.46
C PRO A 74 6.24 1.40 0.10
N ARG A 75 6.16 1.89 -1.13
CA ARG A 75 6.96 3.04 -1.55
C ARG A 75 6.54 4.27 -0.76
N LYS A 76 7.50 5.16 -0.49
CA LYS A 76 7.27 6.43 0.22
C LYS A 76 7.36 7.60 -0.75
N THR A 77 6.48 8.58 -0.56
CA THR A 77 6.57 9.91 -1.19
C THR A 77 6.58 10.99 -0.11
N ARG A 78 6.86 12.24 -0.49
CA ARG A 78 6.72 13.39 0.41
C ARG A 78 5.35 14.04 0.18
N LYS A 79 4.64 14.33 1.27
CA LYS A 79 3.41 15.13 1.29
C LYS A 79 3.64 16.32 2.22
N ARG A 80 3.07 17.48 1.88
CA ARG A 80 3.00 18.61 2.80
C ARG A 80 1.71 18.50 3.63
N THR A 81 1.83 18.60 4.96
CA THR A 81 0.64 18.64 5.83
C THR A 81 -0.08 19.98 5.70
N LYS A 82 -1.31 20.07 6.23
CA LYS A 82 -1.96 21.35 6.51
C LYS A 82 -1.08 22.17 7.50
N PRO A 83 -1.18 23.51 7.50
CA PRO A 83 -0.57 24.37 8.51
C PRO A 83 -0.87 23.87 9.93
N CYS A 84 0.13 23.89 10.79
CA CYS A 84 -0.02 23.50 12.19
C CYS A 84 0.89 24.33 13.09
N LYS A 85 0.68 24.24 14.41
CA LYS A 85 1.47 24.99 15.40
C LYS A 85 2.97 24.72 15.20
N GLY A 86 3.75 25.78 14.98
CA GLY A 86 5.19 25.71 14.70
C GLY A 86 5.56 25.48 13.23
N TYR A 87 4.59 25.20 12.35
CA TYR A 87 4.79 25.03 10.90
C TYR A 87 3.68 25.75 10.13
N PRO A 88 3.76 27.09 9.96
CA PRO A 88 2.69 27.90 9.35
C PRO A 88 2.43 27.55 7.88
N ASN A 89 3.44 27.03 7.18
CA ASN A 89 3.28 26.55 5.81
C ASN A 89 3.07 25.02 5.73
N GLY A 90 2.85 24.35 6.86
CA GLY A 90 2.80 22.90 6.94
C GLY A 90 4.18 22.23 6.89
N ARG A 91 4.25 20.98 7.34
CA ARG A 91 5.47 20.18 7.42
C ARG A 91 5.55 19.19 6.27
N TRP A 92 6.75 19.00 5.72
CA TRP A 92 7.01 17.89 4.82
C TRP A 92 7.12 16.58 5.62
N ILE A 93 6.23 15.63 5.31
CA ILE A 93 6.23 14.30 5.90
C ILE A 93 6.41 13.24 4.81
N LYS A 94 6.97 12.09 5.19
CA LYS A 94 7.01 10.91 4.33
C LYS A 94 5.74 10.11 4.55
N VAL A 95 5.07 9.75 3.47
CA VAL A 95 3.84 8.95 3.50
C VAL A 95 3.96 7.79 2.52
N ASN A 96 3.30 6.68 2.86
CA ASN A 96 3.25 5.52 1.99
C ASN A 96 2.31 5.79 0.80
N VAL A 97 2.69 5.27 -0.35
CA VAL A 97 1.91 5.30 -1.58
C VAL A 97 1.74 3.90 -2.13
N TYR A 98 0.57 3.67 -2.67
CA TYR A 98 0.11 2.37 -3.16
C TYR A 98 -0.33 2.51 -4.61
N ARG A 99 -0.42 1.40 -5.34
CA ARG A 99 -1.17 1.42 -6.60
C ARG A 99 -2.66 1.56 -6.27
N ALA A 100 -3.42 2.27 -7.09
CA ALA A 100 -4.85 2.52 -6.82
C ALA A 100 -5.68 1.23 -6.81
N ASP A 101 -5.21 0.21 -7.53
CA ASP A 101 -5.78 -1.12 -7.67
C ASP A 101 -5.20 -2.13 -6.65
N ASP A 102 -4.33 -1.70 -5.71
CA ASP A 102 -3.69 -2.62 -4.78
C ASP A 102 -4.72 -3.18 -3.76
N PRO A 103 -4.89 -4.52 -3.68
CA PRO A 103 -5.88 -5.13 -2.79
C PRO A 103 -5.61 -4.82 -1.30
N ALA A 104 -4.38 -4.46 -0.93
CA ALA A 104 -4.04 -4.08 0.44
C ALA A 104 -4.73 -2.80 0.91
N LEU A 105 -5.08 -1.88 0.00
CA LEU A 105 -5.83 -0.66 0.36
C LEU A 105 -7.20 -1.02 0.94
N ILE A 106 -7.94 -1.86 0.22
CA ILE A 106 -9.28 -2.31 0.60
C ILE A 106 -9.20 -3.19 1.85
N ALA A 107 -8.35 -4.22 1.83
CA ALA A 107 -8.22 -5.15 2.94
C ALA A 107 -7.80 -4.46 4.24
N GLY A 108 -6.85 -3.53 4.16
CA GLY A 108 -6.37 -2.79 5.32
C GLY A 108 -7.39 -1.79 5.85
N ALA A 109 -8.10 -1.08 4.97
CA ALA A 109 -9.14 -0.14 5.37
C ALA A 109 -10.36 -0.86 5.98
N ARG A 110 -10.71 -2.06 5.49
CA ARG A 110 -11.75 -2.90 6.12
C ARG A 110 -11.39 -3.37 7.52
N LYS A 111 -10.10 -3.60 7.82
CA LYS A 111 -9.64 -4.02 9.16
C LYS A 111 -9.71 -2.93 10.22
N TYR A 112 -9.98 -1.68 9.84
CA TYR A 112 -10.07 -0.59 10.79
C TYR A 112 -11.52 -0.08 10.88
N ASN A 113 -12.12 -0.23 12.07
CA ASN A 113 -13.56 -0.01 12.28
C ASN A 113 -14.06 1.36 11.82
N ARG A 114 -13.21 2.41 11.87
CA ARG A 114 -13.60 3.76 11.44
C ARG A 114 -13.63 3.94 9.93
N THR A 115 -12.86 3.14 9.20
CA THR A 115 -12.82 3.19 7.72
C THR A 115 -13.66 2.09 7.08
N ALA A 116 -13.91 0.98 7.79
CA ALA A 116 -14.64 -0.18 7.26
C ALA A 116 -16.00 0.14 6.61
N PRO A 117 -16.85 1.04 7.17
CA PRO A 117 -18.15 1.38 6.57
C PRO A 117 -18.06 2.02 5.19
N TYR A 118 -16.92 2.64 4.86
CA TYR A 118 -16.71 3.35 3.60
C TYR A 118 -16.18 2.43 2.49
N VAL A 119 -15.77 1.19 2.81
CA VAL A 119 -15.07 0.30 1.86
C VAL A 119 -15.88 -0.97 1.57
N THR A 120 -17.19 -0.83 1.55
CA THR A 120 -18.17 -1.91 1.31
C THR A 120 -18.08 -2.45 -0.12
N GLU A 121 -17.94 -1.57 -1.11
CA GLU A 121 -17.93 -1.92 -2.55
C GLU A 121 -16.87 -1.10 -3.33
N TYR A 122 -15.59 -1.45 -3.18
CA TYR A 122 -14.58 -0.91 -4.12
C TYR A 122 -14.46 -1.86 -5.31
N ALA A 123 -15.10 -1.51 -6.42
CA ALA A 123 -14.79 -2.07 -7.73
C ALA A 123 -13.72 -1.17 -8.39
N PRO A 124 -12.48 -1.65 -8.63
CA PRO A 124 -11.54 -0.85 -9.40
C PRO A 124 -12.15 -0.58 -10.78
N ALA A 125 -12.08 0.67 -11.25
CA ALA A 125 -12.51 1.02 -12.60
C ALA A 125 -11.79 0.09 -13.61
N ALA A 126 -12.60 -0.56 -14.46
CA ALA A 126 -12.15 -1.53 -15.46
C ALA A 126 -11.24 -0.90 -16.52
#